data_AF-A0A969ID02-F1
#
_entry.id   AF-A0A969ID02-F1
#
_cell.length_a   1.000
_cell.length_b   1.000
_cell.length_c   1.000
_cell.angle_alpha   90.00
_cell.angle_beta   90.00
_cell.angle_gamma   90.00
#
_symmetry.space_group_name_H-M   'P 1'
#
loop_
_entity.id
_entity.type
_entity.pdbx_description
1 polymer ?
#
loop_
_entity_poly.entity_id
_entity_poly.type
_entity_poly.pdbx_seq_one_letter_code
_entity_poly.pdbx_strand_id
1 'polypeptide(L)'
;MYIGNIILVILNLPLVGIFVNLLRIPYGWLVPTILVISIIGVYSVSFKAADIWIMIVSGGAGYVLRKFGYEMAPLLLALVLGDRLEENFRLALTMSGGSYATFADKAALLVIVAIAGLLFILQACAWAFGYRKSMADEAERA
;
A
#
# COMPACT_ATOMS: atom_id res chain seq x y z
N MET A 1 21.69 -7.59 12.31
CA MET A 1 20.57 -7.74 11.35
C MET A 1 20.25 -9.20 11.04
N TYR A 2 21.24 -10.06 10.79
CA TYR A 2 21.03 -11.49 10.51
C TYR A 2 20.31 -12.27 11.61
N ILE A 3 20.62 -12.05 12.88
CA ILE A 3 19.92 -12.69 14.02
C ILE A 3 18.42 -12.32 14.02
N GLY A 4 18.08 -11.06 13.75
CA GLY A 4 16.69 -10.60 13.67
C GLY A 4 15.93 -11.25 12.51
N ASN A 5 16.57 -11.43 11.35
CA ASN A 5 15.96 -12.14 10.22
C ASN A 5 15.76 -13.63 10.50
N ILE A 6 16.71 -14.29 11.17
CA ILE A 6 16.56 -15.70 11.57
C ILE A 6 15.38 -15.85 12.55
N ILE A 7 15.28 -14.97 13.55
CA ILE A 7 14.16 -14.95 14.50
C ILE A 7 12.84 -14.64 13.77
N LEU A 8 12.83 -13.67 12.84
CA LEU A 8 11.67 -13.34 12.03
C LEU A 8 11.19 -14.55 11.22
N VAL A 9 12.08 -15.32 10.59
CA VAL A 9 11.72 -16.53 9.83
C VAL A 9 11.14 -17.59 10.76
N ILE A 10 11.79 -17.86 11.90
CA ILE A 10 11.32 -18.84 12.90
C ILE A 10 9.95 -18.44 13.46
N LEU A 11 9.68 -17.14 13.60
CA LEU A 11 8.41 -16.62 14.11
C LEU A 11 7.33 -16.57 13.01
N ASN A 12 7.67 -16.21 11.77
CA ASN A 12 6.69 -16.11 10.67
C ASN A 12 6.19 -17.48 10.21
N LEU A 13 7.06 -18.50 10.15
CA LEU A 13 6.71 -19.86 9.72
C LEU A 13 5.50 -20.45 10.48
N PRO A 14 5.47 -20.45 11.83
CA PRO A 14 4.31 -20.91 12.59
C PRO A 14 3.13 -19.93 12.54
N LEU A 15 3.40 -18.61 12.52
CA LEU A 15 2.34 -17.59 12.52
C LEU A 15 1.52 -17.60 11.24
N VAL A 16 2.13 -17.85 10.08
CA VAL A 16 1.41 -18.01 8.80
C VAL A 16 0.33 -19.09 8.91
N GLY A 17 0.60 -20.20 9.60
CA GLY A 17 -0.39 -21.25 9.82
C GLY A 17 -1.64 -20.75 10.56
N ILE A 18 -1.46 -19.88 11.56
CA ILE A 18 -2.55 -19.28 12.33
C ILE A 18 -3.34 -18.30 11.45
N PHE A 19 -2.66 -17.44 10.69
CA PHE A 19 -3.32 -16.47 9.80
C PHE A 19 -4.12 -17.15 8.69
N VAL A 20 -3.59 -18.23 8.11
CA VAL A 20 -4.31 -19.02 7.10
C VAL A 20 -5.55 -19.68 7.71
N ASN A 21 -5.47 -20.13 8.97
CA ASN A 21 -6.65 -20.70 9.63
C ASN A 21 -7.73 -19.63 9.92
N LEU A 22 -7.33 -18.38 10.16
CA LEU A 22 -8.27 -17.26 10.28
C LEU A 22 -9.05 -17.00 8.98
N LEU A 23 -8.38 -17.16 7.83
CA LEU A 23 -8.99 -17.04 6.50
C LEU A 23 -9.98 -18.19 6.18
N ARG A 24 -9.93 -19.30 6.91
CA ARG A 24 -10.90 -20.42 6.75
C ARG A 24 -12.25 -20.13 7.39
N ILE A 25 -12.36 -19.09 8.22
CA ILE A 25 -13.64 -18.68 8.82
C ILE A 25 -14.55 -18.16 7.69
N PRO A 26 -15.81 -18.62 7.61
CA PRO A 26 -16.73 -18.20 6.55
C PRO A 26 -16.87 -16.67 6.51
N TYR A 27 -16.85 -16.13 5.30
CA TYR A 27 -16.83 -14.67 5.04
C TYR A 27 -17.97 -13.91 5.73
N GLY A 28 -19.14 -14.56 5.87
CA GLY A 28 -20.30 -13.99 6.56
C GLY A 28 -20.07 -13.66 8.04
N TRP A 29 -19.13 -14.33 8.72
CA TRP A 29 -18.77 -14.08 10.12
C TRP A 29 -17.49 -13.26 10.27
N LEU A 30 -16.58 -13.39 9.31
CA LEU A 30 -15.29 -12.71 9.32
C LEU A 30 -15.45 -11.19 9.14
N VAL A 31 -16.27 -10.76 8.18
CA VAL A 31 -16.52 -9.33 7.92
C VAL A 31 -17.13 -8.59 9.12
N PRO A 32 -18.24 -9.03 9.74
CA PRO A 32 -18.81 -8.32 10.89
C PRO A 32 -17.84 -8.28 12.08
N THR A 33 -17.06 -9.33 12.30
CA THR A 33 -16.03 -9.35 13.35
C THR A 33 -14.96 -8.29 13.11
N ILE A 34 -14.43 -8.19 11.88
CA ILE A 34 -13.45 -7.16 11.51
C ILE A 34 -14.04 -5.76 11.69
N LEU A 35 -15.29 -5.54 11.26
CA LEU A 35 -15.95 -4.24 11.41
C LEU A 35 -16.08 -3.82 12.87
N VAL A 36 -16.51 -4.73 13.76
CA VAL A 36 -16.62 -4.46 15.19
C VAL A 36 -15.24 -4.12 15.78
N ILE A 37 -14.21 -4.91 15.47
CA ILE A 37 -12.84 -4.66 15.94
C ILE A 37 -12.34 -3.30 15.43
N SER A 38 -12.58 -2.95 14.16
CA SER A 38 -12.17 -1.66 13.61
C SER A 38 -12.89 -0.48 14.25
N ILE A 39 -14.19 -0.60 14.54
CA ILE A 39 -14.95 0.46 15.24
C ILE A 39 -14.40 0.66 16.65
N ILE A 40 -14.15 -0.42 17.38
CA ILE A 40 -13.52 -0.37 18.71
C ILE A 40 -12.13 0.26 18.62
N GLY A 41 -11.34 -0.12 17.61
CA GLY A 41 -9.99 0.41 17.39
C GLY A 41 -9.96 1.92 17.18
N VAL A 42 -10.82 2.44 16.29
CA VAL A 42 -10.92 3.89 16.04
C VAL A 42 -11.42 4.63 17.28
N TYR A 43 -12.42 4.07 17.98
CA TYR A 43 -12.93 4.67 19.20
C TYR A 43 -11.87 4.72 20.32
N SER A 44 -10.99 3.72 20.39
CA SER A 44 -9.94 3.62 21.42
C SER A 44 -8.85 4.71 21.29
N VAL A 45 -8.60 5.24 20.09
CA VAL A 45 -7.53 6.24 19.88
C VAL A 45 -7.95 7.62 20.38
N SER A 46 -9.15 8.06 20.03
CA SER A 46 -9.58 9.45 20.27
C SER A 46 -10.75 9.59 21.22
N PHE A 47 -11.44 8.50 21.60
CA PHE A 47 -12.69 8.50 22.38
C PHE A 47 -13.79 9.43 21.81
N LYS A 48 -13.71 9.77 20.52
CA LYS A 48 -14.66 10.66 19.82
C LYS A 48 -15.55 9.85 18.89
N ALA A 49 -16.87 9.99 19.06
CA ALA A 49 -17.83 9.38 18.15
C ALA A 49 -17.77 9.94 16.72
N ALA A 50 -17.22 11.15 16.54
CA ALA A 50 -17.00 11.75 15.22
C ALA A 50 -16.01 10.93 14.36
N ASP A 51 -15.02 10.29 14.96
CA ASP A 51 -14.02 9.51 14.24
C ASP A 51 -14.62 8.22 13.67
N ILE A 52 -15.64 7.67 14.34
CA ILE A 52 -16.42 6.54 13.83
C ILE A 52 -17.19 6.95 12.56
N TRP A 53 -17.78 8.14 12.54
CA TRP A 53 -18.44 8.66 11.34
C TRP A 53 -17.46 8.83 10.18
N ILE A 54 -16.27 9.38 10.43
CA ILE A 54 -15.22 9.53 9.43
C ILE A 54 -14.76 8.16 8.92
N MET A 55 -14.60 7.17 9.81
CA MET A 55 -14.28 5.78 9.44
C MET A 55 -15.34 5.18 8.50
N ILE A 56 -16.63 5.34 8.80
CA ILE A 56 -17.71 4.79 7.97
C ILE A 56 -17.73 5.47 6.59
N VAL A 57 -17.64 6.80 6.54
CA VAL A 57 -17.64 7.55 5.28
C VAL A 57 -16.43 7.21 4.42
N SER A 58 -15.23 7.17 5.01
CA SER A 58 -13.99 6.82 4.30
C SER A 58 -13.93 5.35 3.89
N GLY A 59 -14.45 4.43 4.70
CA GLY A 59 -14.63 3.02 4.34
C GLY A 59 -15.59 2.85 3.16
N GLY A 60 -16.70 3.61 3.14
CA GLY A 60 -17.62 3.69 2.02
C GLY A 60 -16.97 4.23 0.75
N ALA A 61 -16.20 5.33 0.86
CA ALA A 61 -15.44 5.88 -0.27
C ALA A 61 -14.42 4.86 -0.82
N GLY A 62 -13.75 4.11 0.06
CA GLY A 62 -12.87 3.01 -0.31
C GLY A 62 -13.60 1.89 -1.07
N TYR A 63 -14.81 1.51 -0.62
CA TYR A 63 -15.64 0.53 -1.33
C TYR A 63 -16.03 1.01 -2.74
N VAL A 64 -16.37 2.29 -2.89
CA VAL A 64 -16.66 2.90 -4.20
C VAL A 64 -15.42 2.84 -5.10
N LEU A 65 -14.24 3.20 -4.60
CA LEU A 65 -12.97 3.11 -5.35
C LEU A 65 -12.68 1.67 -5.80
N ARG A 66 -12.95 0.67 -4.95
CA ARG A 66 -12.83 -0.75 -5.34
C ARG A 66 -13.78 -1.11 -6.48
N LYS A 67 -15.00 -0.56 -6.48
CA LYS A 67 -15.98 -0.79 -7.55
C LYS A 67 -15.52 -0.21 -8.90
N PHE A 68 -14.72 0.85 -8.88
CA PHE A 68 -14.08 1.42 -10.07
C PHE A 68 -12.82 0.66 -10.54
N GLY A 69 -12.47 -0.45 -9.90
CA GLY A 69 -11.32 -1.28 -10.29
C GLY A 69 -9.98 -0.77 -9.78
N TYR A 70 -9.97 0.17 -8.83
CA TYR A 70 -8.74 0.57 -8.17
C TYR A 70 -8.28 -0.49 -7.16
N GLU A 71 -6.99 -0.83 -7.20
CA GLU A 71 -6.38 -1.68 -6.19
C GLU A 71 -6.32 -0.94 -4.85
N MET A 72 -6.98 -1.48 -3.83
CA MET A 72 -7.05 -0.87 -2.49
C MET A 72 -5.68 -0.81 -1.81
N ALA A 73 -4.80 -1.80 -2.06
CA ALA A 73 -3.52 -1.91 -1.36
C ALA A 73 -2.54 -0.75 -1.69
N PRO A 74 -2.26 -0.40 -2.97
CA PRO A 74 -1.45 0.77 -3.30
C PRO A 74 -2.06 2.10 -2.83
N LEU A 75 -3.39 2.19 -2.84
CA LEU A 75 -4.12 3.41 -2.44
C LEU A 75 -3.96 3.69 -0.94
N LEU A 76 -4.09 2.64 -0.11
CA LEU A 76 -3.82 2.74 1.32
C LEU A 76 -2.36 3.04 1.61
N LEU A 77 -1.42 2.43 0.88
CA LEU A 77 0.01 2.73 0.99
C LEU A 77 0.27 4.22 0.70
N ALA A 78 -0.26 4.73 -0.41
CA ALA A 78 -0.09 6.13 -0.79
C ALA A 78 -0.68 7.10 0.25
N LEU A 79 -1.85 6.77 0.81
CA LEU A 79 -2.50 7.58 1.84
C LEU A 79 -1.64 7.68 3.12
N VAL A 80 -1.10 6.55 3.59
CA VAL A 80 -0.29 6.51 4.81
C VAL A 80 1.09 7.13 4.60
N LEU A 81 1.70 6.93 3.43
CA LEU A 81 3.02 7.49 3.11
C LEU A 81 2.96 8.97 2.74
N GLY A 82 1.81 9.49 2.31
CA GLY A 82 1.66 10.86 1.81
C GLY A 82 2.11 11.93 2.80
N ASP A 83 1.68 11.83 4.06
CA ASP A 83 2.05 12.78 5.12
C ASP A 83 3.57 12.80 5.35
N ARG A 84 4.17 11.61 5.48
CA ARG A 84 5.63 11.48 5.62
C ARG A 84 6.38 11.97 4.39
N LEU A 85 5.83 11.79 3.20
CA LEU A 85 6.41 12.28 1.96
C LEU A 85 6.40 13.81 1.93
N GLU A 86 5.29 14.45 2.28
CA GLU A 86 5.17 15.91 2.34
C GLU A 86 6.10 16.50 3.40
N GLU A 87 6.15 15.91 4.58
CA GLU A 87 7.02 16.34 5.67
C GLU A 87 8.50 16.30 5.26
N ASN A 88 8.94 15.19 4.66
CA ASN A 88 10.31 15.05 4.17
C ASN A 88 10.61 16.00 2.99
N PHE A 89 9.64 16.24 2.12
CA PHE A 89 9.78 17.17 1.01
C PHE A 89 9.94 18.61 1.50
N ARG A 90 9.11 19.03 2.47
CA ARG A 90 9.19 20.34 3.13
C ARG A 90 10.51 20.50 3.89
N LEU A 91 10.94 19.46 4.60
CA LEU A 91 12.22 19.42 5.30
C LEU A 91 13.39 19.60 4.32
N ALA A 92 13.37 18.87 3.21
CA ALA A 92 14.41 18.96 2.18
C ALA A 92 14.48 20.37 1.56
N LEU A 93 13.33 21.00 1.28
CA LEU A 93 13.26 22.37 0.78
C LEU A 93 13.76 23.41 1.80
N THR A 94 13.42 23.21 3.08
CA THR A 94 13.86 24.10 4.16
C THR A 94 15.37 24.01 4.35
N MET A 95 15.94 22.79 4.33
CA MET A 95 17.40 22.58 4.40
C MET A 95 18.14 23.12 3.17
N SER A 96 17.49 23.15 2.01
CA SER A 96 18.04 23.66 0.75
C SER A 96 17.93 25.20 0.61
N GLY A 97 17.23 25.88 1.52
CA GLY A 97 16.98 27.33 1.42
C GLY A 97 15.98 27.70 0.32
N GLY A 98 15.09 26.79 -0.05
CA GLY A 98 14.04 27.01 -1.06
C GLY A 98 14.46 26.81 -2.51
N SER A 99 15.67 26.31 -2.79
CA SER A 99 16.16 26.08 -4.15
C SER A 99 15.80 24.68 -4.66
N TYR A 100 14.86 24.59 -5.61
CA TYR A 100 14.53 23.31 -6.27
C TYR A 100 15.72 22.68 -7.02
N ALA A 101 16.77 23.45 -7.32
CA ALA A 101 17.98 22.96 -7.98
C ALA A 101 18.77 21.95 -7.13
N THR A 102 18.61 21.96 -5.80
CA THR A 102 19.33 21.02 -4.91
C THR A 102 18.85 19.57 -5.04
N PHE A 103 17.65 19.33 -5.57
CA PHE A 103 17.20 17.96 -5.88
C PHE A 103 17.90 17.37 -7.10
N ALA A 104 18.30 18.21 -8.06
CA ALA A 104 19.06 17.80 -9.24
C ALA A 104 20.56 17.63 -8.94
N ASP A 105 21.10 18.38 -7.98
CA ASP A 105 22.51 18.28 -7.58
C ASP A 105 22.83 16.97 -6.85
N LYS A 106 21.84 16.40 -6.16
CA LYS A 106 21.99 15.10 -5.48
C LYS A 106 22.04 13.96 -6.50
N ALA A 107 23.25 13.51 -6.82
CA ALA A 107 23.51 12.38 -7.72
C ALA A 107 22.67 11.12 -7.39
N ALA A 108 22.44 10.83 -6.10
CA ALA A 108 21.60 9.70 -5.68
C ALA A 108 20.12 9.84 -6.12
N LEU A 109 19.58 11.06 -6.11
CA LEU A 109 18.19 11.34 -6.50
C LEU A 109 18.02 11.19 -8.03
N LEU A 110 18.99 11.71 -8.80
CA LEU A 110 19.04 11.52 -10.25
C LEU A 110 19.08 10.04 -10.63
N VAL A 111 19.91 9.24 -9.96
CA VAL A 111 20.01 7.79 -10.22
C VAL A 111 18.68 7.09 -9.91
N ILE A 112 18.05 7.38 -8.77
CA ILE A 112 16.77 6.76 -8.39
C ILE A 112 15.66 7.15 -9.38
N VAL A 113 15.56 8.42 -9.76
CA VAL A 113 14.55 8.90 -10.71
C VAL A 113 14.79 8.33 -12.12
N ALA A 114 16.05 8.23 -12.55
CA ALA A 114 16.40 7.60 -13.82
C ALA A 114 16.04 6.11 -13.85
N ILE A 115 16.31 5.36 -12.77
CA ILE A 115 15.92 3.95 -12.66
C ILE A 115 14.39 3.81 -12.65
N ALA A 116 13.69 4.63 -11.87
CA ALA A 116 12.23 4.62 -11.82
C ALA A 116 11.61 4.96 -13.19
N GLY A 117 12.15 5.96 -13.87
CA GLY A 117 11.75 6.34 -15.23
C GLY A 117 12.01 5.22 -16.23
N LEU A 118 13.17 4.58 -16.18
CA LEU A 118 13.50 3.44 -17.04
C LEU A 118 12.54 2.27 -16.81
N LEU A 119 12.25 1.91 -15.56
CA LEU A 119 11.29 0.86 -15.22
C LEU A 119 9.87 1.21 -15.70
N PHE A 120 9.45 2.47 -15.56
CA PHE A 120 8.15 2.93 -16.03
C PHE A 120 8.05 2.87 -17.55
N ILE A 121 9.11 3.29 -18.27
CA ILE A 121 9.19 3.19 -19.73
C ILE A 121 9.20 1.73 -20.17
N LEU A 122 9.96 0.85 -19.51
CA LEU A 122 9.97 -0.58 -19.81
C LEU A 122 8.58 -1.21 -19.58
N GLN A 123 7.88 -0.85 -18.50
CA GLN A 123 6.53 -1.32 -18.22
C GLN A 123 5.52 -0.81 -19.27
N ALA A 124 5.60 0.47 -19.64
CA ALA A 124 4.77 1.06 -20.69
C ALA A 124 5.06 0.46 -22.07
N CYS A 125 6.34 0.19 -22.37
CA CYS A 125 6.77 -0.44 -23.62
C CYS A 125 6.35 -1.91 -23.66
N ALA A 126 6.45 -2.66 -22.56
CA ALA A 126 5.93 -4.03 -22.44
C ALA A 126 4.39 -4.10 -22.59
N TRP A 127 3.69 -3.08 -22.11
CA TRP A 127 2.25 -2.93 -22.33
C TRP A 127 1.93 -2.61 -23.80
N ALA A 128 2.71 -1.74 -24.45
CA ALA A 128 2.56 -1.37 -25.87
C ALA A 128 2.98 -2.49 -26.85
N PHE A 129 3.97 -3.32 -26.49
CA PHE A 129 4.46 -4.44 -27.32
C PHE A 129 3.69 -5.76 -27.12
N GLY A 130 2.59 -5.76 -26.36
CA GLY A 130 1.60 -6.84 -26.44
C GLY A 130 1.96 -8.16 -25.73
N TYR A 131 2.77 -8.14 -24.66
CA TYR A 131 3.06 -9.35 -23.87
C TYR A 131 1.90 -9.82 -22.96
N ARG A 132 0.69 -9.24 -23.11
CA ARG A 132 -0.55 -9.65 -22.44
C ARG A 132 -1.49 -10.44 -23.36
N LYS A 133 -0.98 -11.08 -24.42
CA LYS A 133 -1.79 -12.03 -25.23
C LYS A 133 -1.60 -13.50 -24.82
N SER A 134 -0.50 -13.86 -24.15
CA SER A 134 -0.19 -15.28 -23.89
C SER A 134 -0.88 -15.89 -22.65
N MET A 135 -1.22 -15.10 -21.63
CA MET A 135 -1.82 -15.64 -20.38
C MET A 135 -3.36 -15.70 -20.40
N ALA A 136 -4.01 -15.06 -21.37
CA ALA A 136 -5.46 -15.14 -21.52
C ALA A 136 -5.90 -16.39 -22.31
N ASP A 137 -5.08 -16.86 -23.26
CA ASP A 137 -5.37 -18.04 -24.09
C ASP A 137 -5.14 -19.39 -23.35
N GLU A 138 -4.29 -19.44 -22.32
CA GLU A 138 -4.07 -20.66 -21.52
C GLU A 138 -5.17 -20.89 -20.47
N ALA A 139 -5.89 -19.85 -20.05
CA ALA A 139 -7.01 -19.96 -19.12
C ALA A 139 -8.32 -20.39 -19.78
N GLU A 140 -8.42 -20.34 -21.12
CA GLU A 140 -9.61 -20.75 -21.87
C GLU A 140 -9.52 -22.21 -22.38
N ARG A 141 -8.39 -22.89 -22.14
CA ARG A 141 -8.13 -24.28 -22.56
C ARG A 141 -7.91 -25.28 -21.42
N ALA A 142 -8.10 -24.88 -20.16
CA ALA A 142 -8.08 -25.75 -18.99
C ALA A 142 -9.44 -25.77 -18.31
#